data_AF-A0A7J8HKG7-F1
#
_entry.id   AF-A0A7J8HKG7-F1
#
_cell.length_a   1.000
_cell.length_b   1.000
_cell.length_c   1.000
_cell.angle_alpha   90.00
_cell.angle_beta   90.00
_cell.angle_gamma   90.00
#
_symmetry.space_group_name_H-M   'P 1'
#
loop_
_entity.id
_entity.type
_entity.pdbx_description
1 polymer ?
#
loop_
_entity_poly.entity_id
_entity_poly.type
_entity_poly.pdbx_seq_one_letter_code
_entity_poly.pdbx_strand_id
1 'polypeptide(L)'
;MIELNFKDAFDSFERLKNESRWSQCYYAYLTAVCQGATGDEDGAQLVFKEVQKLFKRKNNQIEQFSVKKADRFRKQAPPRALCVLAAIEVLYLWKALPNCSLPNLQRMSQACHEVDDSSVIGLKYLLLGAIHKCLGNSEDAVQFFQRAVKDELCRQNNLYVQPYACYELGCLLLDKPETVARGRTLLLQAKEDYSGYDFENRLHVRIHAALASLRELVPQ
;
A
#
# COMPACT_ATOMS: atom_id res chain seq x y z
N MET A 1 -6.42 -6.83 -13.59
CA MET A 1 -6.17 -6.45 -12.18
C MET A 1 -5.28 -7.53 -11.60
N ILE A 2 -4.35 -7.22 -10.69
CA ILE A 2 -3.37 -8.22 -10.23
C ILE A 2 -4.07 -9.41 -9.55
N GLU A 3 -4.99 -9.15 -8.60
CA GLU A 3 -5.84 -10.13 -7.91
C GLU A 3 -5.21 -11.52 -7.63
N LEU A 4 -3.93 -11.54 -7.25
CA LEU A 4 -3.09 -12.75 -7.07
C LEU A 4 -2.86 -13.62 -8.32
N ASN A 5 -3.35 -13.22 -9.49
CA ASN A 5 -2.97 -13.78 -10.77
C ASN A 5 -1.67 -13.13 -11.29
N PHE A 6 -0.57 -13.47 -10.63
CA PHE A 6 0.73 -12.84 -10.88
C PHE A 6 1.29 -13.14 -12.27
N LYS A 7 0.97 -14.30 -12.85
CA LYS A 7 1.47 -14.68 -14.18
C LYS A 7 0.86 -13.82 -15.28
N ASP A 8 -0.46 -13.74 -15.35
CA ASP A 8 -1.13 -12.93 -16.37
C ASP A 8 -0.84 -11.42 -16.18
N ALA A 9 -0.71 -11.00 -14.91
CA ALA A 9 -0.30 -9.64 -14.57
C ALA A 9 1.14 -9.35 -15.04
N PHE A 10 2.07 -10.29 -14.86
CA PHE A 10 3.44 -10.18 -15.33
C PHE A 10 3.50 -9.95 -16.85
N ASP A 11 2.85 -10.82 -17.64
CA ASP A 11 2.83 -10.72 -19.11
C ASP A 11 2.28 -9.36 -19.57
N SER A 12 1.20 -8.91 -18.91
CA SER A 12 0.57 -7.61 -19.19
C SER A 12 1.49 -6.43 -18.85
N PHE A 13 2.15 -6.47 -17.68
CA PHE A 13 3.04 -5.38 -17.26
C PHE A 13 4.35 -5.37 -18.01
N GLU A 14 4.88 -6.53 -18.43
CA GLU A 14 6.07 -6.59 -19.28
C GLU A 14 5.85 -5.85 -20.60
N ARG A 15 4.69 -6.06 -21.24
CA ARG A 15 4.33 -5.30 -22.43
C ARG A 15 4.26 -3.80 -22.16
N LEU A 16 3.61 -3.40 -21.05
CA LEU A 16 3.52 -1.99 -20.66
C LEU A 16 4.88 -1.38 -20.28
N LYS A 17 5.80 -2.15 -19.69
CA LYS A 17 7.18 -1.72 -19.42
C LYS A 17 7.87 -1.28 -20.70
N ASN A 18 7.67 -2.03 -21.80
CA ASN A 18 8.31 -1.76 -23.07
C ASN A 18 7.59 -0.66 -23.88
N GLU A 19 6.26 -0.64 -23.87
CA GLU A 19 5.46 0.21 -24.78
C GLU A 19 4.92 1.50 -24.12
N SER A 20 4.87 1.59 -22.79
CA SER A 20 4.13 2.68 -22.13
C SER A 20 4.78 4.05 -22.32
N ARG A 21 3.94 5.01 -22.72
CA ARG A 21 4.26 6.45 -22.69
C ARG A 21 3.99 7.09 -21.32
N TRP A 22 3.26 6.41 -20.43
CA TRP A 22 2.87 6.96 -19.14
C TRP A 22 3.96 6.81 -18.09
N SER A 23 4.51 5.62 -17.85
CA SER A 23 5.69 5.39 -17.00
C SER A 23 6.26 3.97 -17.15
N GLN A 24 7.30 3.83 -17.96
CA GLN A 24 8.04 2.56 -18.10
C GLN A 24 8.67 2.13 -16.76
N CYS A 25 9.15 3.08 -15.95
CA CYS A 25 9.70 2.83 -14.62
C CYS A 25 8.70 2.15 -13.68
N TYR A 26 7.47 2.65 -13.63
CA TYR A 26 6.44 2.08 -12.79
C TYR A 26 6.01 0.69 -13.26
N TYR A 27 5.83 0.50 -14.57
CA TYR A 27 5.49 -0.82 -15.10
C TYR A 27 6.63 -1.82 -14.92
N ALA A 28 7.90 -1.41 -15.01
CA ALA A 28 9.03 -2.26 -14.66
C ALA A 28 8.97 -2.73 -13.19
N TYR A 29 8.60 -1.84 -12.28
CA TYR A 29 8.42 -2.20 -10.87
C TYR A 29 7.29 -3.24 -10.70
N LEU A 30 6.15 -3.03 -11.36
CA LEU A 30 5.05 -3.99 -11.33
C LEU A 30 5.41 -5.34 -11.96
N THR A 31 6.16 -5.34 -13.06
CA THR A 31 6.71 -6.56 -13.69
C THR A 31 7.57 -7.32 -12.70
N ALA A 32 8.55 -6.65 -12.06
CA ALA A 32 9.45 -7.28 -11.08
C ALA A 32 8.69 -7.86 -9.88
N VAL A 33 7.70 -7.11 -9.35
CA VAL A 33 6.84 -7.54 -8.25
C VAL A 33 6.06 -8.81 -8.62
N CYS A 34 5.44 -8.84 -9.80
CA CYS A 34 4.67 -10.01 -10.25
C CYS A 34 5.58 -11.22 -10.52
N GLN A 35 6.74 -11.01 -11.14
CA GLN A 35 7.73 -12.05 -11.41
C GLN A 35 8.26 -12.69 -10.12
N GLY A 36 8.60 -11.88 -9.11
CA GLY A 36 9.05 -12.44 -7.84
C GLY A 36 7.92 -13.15 -7.08
N ALA A 37 6.67 -12.68 -7.24
CA ALA A 37 5.51 -13.32 -6.61
C ALA A 37 5.17 -14.70 -7.23
N THR A 38 5.51 -14.94 -8.51
CA THR A 38 5.42 -16.28 -9.12
C THR A 38 6.53 -17.23 -8.67
N GLY A 39 7.59 -16.71 -8.03
CA GLY A 39 8.72 -17.48 -7.50
C GLY A 39 10.01 -17.36 -8.32
N ASP A 40 10.02 -16.57 -9.39
CA ASP A 40 11.25 -16.25 -10.14
C ASP A 40 11.98 -15.05 -9.51
N GLU A 41 12.65 -15.30 -8.39
CA GLU A 41 13.32 -14.27 -7.60
C GLU A 41 14.53 -13.67 -8.32
N ASP A 42 15.31 -14.48 -9.03
CA ASP A 42 16.48 -14.02 -9.79
C ASP A 42 16.08 -13.15 -10.98
N GLY A 43 15.06 -13.57 -11.73
CA GLY A 43 14.50 -12.77 -12.82
C GLY A 43 13.93 -11.45 -12.31
N ALA A 44 13.18 -11.48 -11.20
CA ALA A 44 12.67 -10.27 -10.55
C ALA A 44 13.80 -9.31 -10.13
N GLN A 45 14.92 -9.82 -9.62
CA GLN A 45 16.07 -8.99 -9.25
C GLN A 45 16.65 -8.23 -10.46
N LEU A 46 16.73 -8.87 -11.63
CA LEU A 46 17.18 -8.22 -12.85
C LEU A 46 16.25 -7.08 -13.24
N VAL A 47 14.93 -7.30 -13.20
CA VAL A 47 13.95 -6.26 -13.51
C VAL A 47 13.96 -5.14 -12.47
N PHE A 48 14.15 -5.43 -11.17
CA PHE A 48 14.33 -4.39 -10.14
C PHE A 48 15.54 -3.49 -10.42
N LYS A 49 16.64 -4.04 -10.96
CA LYS A 49 17.79 -3.23 -11.41
C LYS A 49 17.45 -2.38 -12.63
N GLU A 50 16.55 -2.81 -13.51
CA GLU A 50 16.05 -2.01 -14.63
C GLU A 50 15.18 -0.82 -14.18
N VAL A 51 14.39 -0.97 -13.12
CA VAL A 51 13.58 0.13 -12.56
C VAL A 51 14.44 1.38 -12.33
N GLN A 52 15.64 1.19 -11.76
CA GLN A 52 16.60 2.27 -11.52
C GLN A 52 17.05 2.96 -12.81
N LYS A 53 17.24 2.21 -13.90
CA LYS A 53 17.67 2.73 -15.20
C LYS A 53 16.53 3.46 -15.93
N LEU A 54 15.29 3.04 -15.70
CA LEU A 54 14.09 3.59 -16.33
C LEU A 54 13.54 4.83 -15.61
N PHE A 55 14.10 5.18 -14.45
CA PHE A 55 13.74 6.38 -13.72
C PHE A 55 14.15 7.64 -14.49
N LYS A 56 13.16 8.40 -14.96
CA LYS A 56 13.40 9.61 -15.76
C LYS A 56 12.83 10.86 -15.12
N ARG A 57 11.68 10.76 -14.44
CA ARG A 57 10.93 11.94 -13.97
C ARG A 57 11.02 12.06 -12.47
N LYS A 58 11.96 12.90 -12.02
CA LYS A 58 12.15 13.22 -10.60
C LYS A 58 10.92 13.81 -9.93
N ASN A 59 9.99 14.44 -10.65
CA ASN A 59 8.77 15.02 -10.07
C ASN A 59 7.58 14.05 -10.04
N ASN A 60 7.72 12.84 -10.59
CA ASN A 60 6.65 11.85 -10.61
C ASN A 60 6.71 10.99 -9.34
N GLN A 61 5.76 11.21 -8.42
CA GLN A 61 5.69 10.48 -7.15
C GLN A 61 5.59 8.95 -7.34
N ILE A 62 4.96 8.48 -8.42
CA ILE A 62 4.82 7.04 -8.70
C ILE A 62 6.17 6.43 -9.08
N GLU A 63 6.96 7.14 -9.89
CA GLU A 63 8.31 6.70 -10.24
C GLU A 63 9.25 6.75 -9.03
N GLN A 64 9.18 7.82 -8.24
CA GLN A 64 9.96 7.92 -7.00
C GLN A 64 9.65 6.75 -6.05
N PHE A 65 8.37 6.46 -5.83
CA PHE A 65 7.92 5.32 -5.04
C PHE A 65 8.49 3.99 -5.58
N SER A 66 8.38 3.77 -6.89
CA SER A 66 8.86 2.56 -7.56
C SER A 66 10.35 2.34 -7.35
N VAL A 67 11.14 3.40 -7.53
CA VAL A 67 12.60 3.38 -7.39
C VAL A 67 13.03 3.16 -5.95
N LYS A 68 12.41 3.85 -4.98
CA LYS A 68 12.68 3.66 -3.55
C LYS A 68 12.42 2.20 -3.13
N LYS A 69 11.31 1.61 -3.57
CA LYS A 69 10.97 0.22 -3.28
C LYS A 69 11.90 -0.77 -3.98
N ALA A 70 12.27 -0.51 -5.24
CA ALA A 70 13.19 -1.36 -5.99
C ALA A 70 14.62 -1.35 -5.44
N ASP A 71 15.08 -0.26 -4.82
CA ASP A 71 16.46 -0.13 -4.32
C ASP A 71 16.77 -1.18 -3.23
N ARG A 72 15.76 -1.61 -2.46
CA ARG A 72 15.89 -2.70 -1.48
C ARG A 72 16.41 -4.01 -2.09
N PHE A 73 16.02 -4.31 -3.33
CA PHE A 73 16.36 -5.56 -4.02
C PHE A 73 17.51 -5.40 -5.01
N ARG A 74 18.24 -4.28 -4.91
CA ARG A 74 19.36 -4.00 -5.81
C ARG A 74 20.52 -4.97 -5.63
N LYS A 75 20.82 -5.34 -4.38
CA LYS A 75 21.98 -6.18 -4.00
C LYS A 75 21.62 -7.64 -3.74
N GLN A 76 20.37 -7.93 -3.42
CA GLN A 76 19.89 -9.27 -3.07
C GLN A 76 18.61 -9.60 -3.82
N ALA A 77 18.38 -10.88 -4.09
CA ALA A 77 17.13 -11.33 -4.69
C ALA A 77 15.95 -11.02 -3.73
N PRO A 78 14.79 -10.60 -4.26
CA PRO A 78 13.59 -10.38 -3.47
C PRO A 78 12.97 -11.72 -3.04
N PRO A 79 12.78 -11.98 -1.73
CA PRO A 79 11.98 -13.10 -1.29
C PRO A 79 10.56 -13.03 -1.85
N ARG A 80 10.01 -14.15 -2.30
CA ARG A 80 8.65 -14.25 -2.84
C ARG A 80 7.60 -13.58 -1.95
N ALA A 81 7.67 -13.78 -0.63
CA ALA A 81 6.73 -13.20 0.33
C ALA A 81 6.71 -11.66 0.30
N LEU A 82 7.88 -11.02 0.13
CA LEU A 82 7.97 -9.56 0.02
C LEU A 82 7.43 -9.04 -1.32
N CYS A 83 7.57 -9.82 -2.41
CA CYS A 83 6.94 -9.48 -3.68
C CYS A 83 5.41 -9.60 -3.61
N VAL A 84 4.88 -10.65 -2.96
CA VAL A 84 3.44 -10.77 -2.73
C VAL A 84 2.92 -9.59 -1.89
N LEU A 85 3.64 -9.22 -0.82
CA LEU A 85 3.29 -8.04 -0.01
C LEU A 85 3.29 -6.75 -0.84
N ALA A 86 4.29 -6.55 -1.71
CA ALA A 86 4.36 -5.39 -2.59
C ALA A 86 3.19 -5.35 -3.59
N ALA A 87 2.73 -6.49 -4.09
CA ALA A 87 1.55 -6.54 -4.95
C ALA A 87 0.27 -6.12 -4.20
N ILE A 88 0.10 -6.58 -2.95
CA ILE A 88 -1.01 -6.19 -2.08
C ILE A 88 -0.93 -4.70 -1.74
N GLU A 89 0.28 -4.18 -1.49
CA GLU A 89 0.53 -2.76 -1.28
C GLU A 89 0.06 -1.91 -2.47
N VAL A 90 0.40 -2.32 -3.69
CA VAL A 90 -0.07 -1.66 -4.91
C VAL A 90 -1.60 -1.67 -4.98
N LEU A 91 -2.24 -2.82 -4.74
CA LEU A 91 -3.70 -2.90 -4.71
C LEU A 91 -4.33 -1.96 -3.68
N TYR A 92 -3.74 -1.86 -2.48
CA TYR A 92 -4.17 -0.94 -1.43
C TYR A 92 -4.05 0.53 -1.87
N LEU A 93 -2.87 0.94 -2.34
CA LEU A 93 -2.60 2.32 -2.76
C LEU A 93 -3.59 2.76 -3.84
N TRP A 94 -3.88 1.89 -4.80
CA TRP A 94 -4.82 2.15 -5.90
C TRP A 94 -6.30 1.92 -5.59
N LYS A 95 -6.66 1.68 -4.32
CA LYS A 95 -8.05 1.43 -3.88
C LYS A 95 -8.70 0.24 -4.63
N ALA A 96 -7.91 -0.76 -4.99
CA ALA A 96 -8.36 -1.94 -5.73
C ALA A 96 -8.73 -3.13 -4.82
N LEU A 97 -8.37 -3.10 -3.53
CA LEU A 97 -8.74 -4.18 -2.58
C LEU A 97 -10.26 -4.44 -2.51
N PRO A 98 -11.15 -3.42 -2.45
CA PRO A 98 -12.60 -3.68 -2.42
C PRO A 98 -13.15 -4.35 -3.68
N ASN A 99 -12.40 -4.33 -4.79
CA ASN A 99 -12.79 -4.97 -6.05
C ASN A 99 -12.33 -6.44 -6.13
N CYS A 100 -11.54 -6.91 -5.16
CA CYS A 100 -11.06 -8.28 -5.11
C CYS A 100 -12.12 -9.21 -4.52
N SER A 101 -12.16 -10.46 -4.98
CA SER A 101 -13.06 -11.47 -4.43
C SER A 101 -12.70 -11.86 -2.99
N LEU A 102 -13.72 -12.26 -2.20
CA LEU A 102 -13.56 -12.73 -0.81
C LEU A 102 -12.47 -13.81 -0.65
N PRO A 103 -12.39 -14.87 -1.50
CA PRO A 103 -11.33 -15.87 -1.39
C PRO A 103 -9.93 -15.28 -1.62
N ASN A 104 -9.80 -14.31 -2.53
CA ASN A 104 -8.53 -13.64 -2.79
C ASN A 104 -8.12 -12.72 -1.63
N LEU A 105 -9.07 -12.01 -1.01
CA LEU A 105 -8.80 -11.24 0.21
C LEU A 105 -8.32 -12.14 1.36
N GLN A 106 -8.91 -13.32 1.54
CA GLN A 106 -8.46 -14.30 2.54
C GLN A 106 -7.03 -14.79 2.27
N ARG A 107 -6.71 -15.12 1.01
CA ARG A 107 -5.34 -15.49 0.60
C ARG A 107 -4.34 -14.35 0.82
N MET A 108 -4.73 -13.11 0.54
CA MET A 108 -3.89 -11.93 0.80
C MET A 108 -3.61 -11.77 2.29
N SER A 109 -4.60 -12.01 3.16
CA SER A 109 -4.41 -12.00 4.61
C SER A 109 -3.40 -13.05 5.06
N GLN A 110 -3.54 -14.30 4.59
CA GLN A 110 -2.59 -15.38 4.86
C GLN A 110 -1.17 -15.03 4.41
N ALA A 111 -1.02 -14.54 3.18
CA ALA A 111 0.29 -14.13 2.66
C ALA A 111 0.92 -12.98 3.48
N CYS A 112 0.12 -12.04 3.98
CA CYS A 112 0.63 -11.00 4.88
C CYS A 112 1.16 -11.60 6.19
N HIS A 113 0.51 -12.63 6.74
CA HIS A 113 0.96 -13.30 7.96
C HIS A 113 2.29 -14.03 7.79
N GLU A 114 2.55 -14.62 6.62
CA GLU A 114 3.80 -15.32 6.26
C GLU A 114 5.03 -14.41 6.16
N VAL A 115 4.85 -13.09 6.05
CA VAL A 115 5.98 -12.15 6.01
C VAL A 115 6.61 -12.01 7.39
N ASP A 116 7.82 -12.53 7.54
CA ASP A 116 8.68 -12.42 8.73
C ASP A 116 9.86 -11.46 8.47
N ASP A 117 9.54 -10.19 8.28
CA ASP A 117 10.55 -9.15 8.08
C ASP A 117 10.18 -7.90 8.89
N SER A 118 11.04 -7.57 9.86
CA SER A 118 10.80 -6.51 10.84
C SER A 118 10.74 -5.12 10.20
N SER A 119 11.37 -4.91 9.05
CA SER A 119 11.40 -3.61 8.36
C SER A 119 10.07 -3.25 7.66
N VAL A 120 9.16 -4.21 7.53
CA VAL A 120 7.85 -4.04 6.87
C VAL A 120 6.69 -4.36 7.81
N ILE A 121 6.93 -4.47 9.11
CA ILE A 121 5.90 -4.88 10.07
C ILE A 121 4.72 -3.90 10.11
N GLY A 122 4.97 -2.59 10.08
CA GLY A 122 3.92 -1.58 10.00
C GLY A 122 3.12 -1.65 8.69
N LEU A 123 3.79 -1.88 7.57
CA LEU A 123 3.13 -2.08 6.28
C LEU A 123 2.25 -3.33 6.31
N LYS A 124 2.75 -4.44 6.84
CA LYS A 124 1.99 -5.69 7.05
C LYS A 124 0.71 -5.42 7.84
N TYR A 125 0.80 -4.68 8.95
CA TYR A 125 -0.39 -4.36 9.74
C TYR A 125 -1.36 -3.39 9.04
N LEU A 126 -0.86 -2.42 8.28
CA LEU A 126 -1.71 -1.55 7.46
C LEU A 126 -2.52 -2.36 6.44
N LEU A 127 -1.86 -3.30 5.73
CA LEU A 127 -2.50 -4.12 4.72
C LEU A 127 -3.47 -5.12 5.33
N LEU A 128 -3.11 -5.78 6.43
CA LEU A 128 -4.02 -6.65 7.18
C LEU A 128 -5.27 -5.90 7.65
N GLY A 129 -5.13 -4.68 8.19
CA GLY A 129 -6.26 -3.85 8.58
C GLY A 129 -7.18 -3.53 7.39
N ALA A 130 -6.60 -3.16 6.25
CA ALA A 130 -7.36 -2.84 5.04
C ALA A 130 -8.08 -4.08 4.45
N ILE A 131 -7.44 -5.25 4.50
CA ILE A 131 -8.03 -6.51 4.06
C ILE A 131 -9.17 -6.93 4.99
N HIS A 132 -8.97 -6.93 6.31
CA HIS A 132 -10.02 -7.27 7.28
C HIS A 132 -11.22 -6.31 7.19
N LYS A 133 -10.98 -5.03 6.92
CA LYS A 133 -12.05 -4.06 6.61
C LYS A 133 -12.85 -4.48 5.37
N CYS A 134 -12.19 -4.90 4.28
CA CYS A 134 -12.88 -5.40 3.08
C CYS A 134 -13.63 -6.72 3.32
N LEU A 135 -13.17 -7.54 4.26
CA LEU A 135 -13.83 -8.78 4.69
C LEU A 135 -15.02 -8.53 5.63
N GLY A 136 -15.22 -7.30 6.12
CA GLY A 136 -16.25 -6.95 7.12
C GLY A 136 -15.83 -7.14 8.58
N ASN A 137 -14.61 -7.62 8.83
CA ASN A 137 -14.05 -7.87 10.16
C ASN A 137 -13.54 -6.57 10.80
N SER A 138 -14.46 -5.68 11.16
CA SER A 138 -14.14 -4.31 11.61
C SER A 138 -13.32 -4.26 12.90
N GLU A 139 -13.52 -5.21 13.82
CA GLU A 139 -12.77 -5.24 15.08
C GLU A 139 -11.29 -5.58 14.88
N ASP A 140 -11.01 -6.62 14.09
CA ASP A 140 -9.65 -6.97 13.70
C ASP A 140 -8.97 -5.82 12.95
N ALA A 141 -9.71 -5.18 12.03
CA ALA A 141 -9.21 -4.07 11.26
C ALA A 141 -8.72 -2.93 12.18
N VAL A 142 -9.50 -2.58 13.21
CA VAL A 142 -9.12 -1.60 14.22
C VAL A 142 -7.84 -2.01 14.94
N GLN A 143 -7.72 -3.27 15.38
CA GLN A 143 -6.53 -3.74 16.09
C GLN A 143 -5.27 -3.67 15.20
N PHE A 144 -5.37 -4.09 13.94
CA PHE A 144 -4.25 -4.01 13.01
C PHE A 144 -3.84 -2.57 12.70
N PHE A 145 -4.79 -1.67 12.45
CA PHE A 145 -4.44 -0.27 12.23
C PHE A 145 -3.82 0.38 13.47
N GLN A 146 -4.29 0.06 14.68
CA GLN A 146 -3.66 0.54 15.91
C GLN A 146 -2.20 0.08 16.04
N ARG A 147 -1.88 -1.16 15.63
CA ARG A 147 -0.50 -1.64 15.59
C ARG A 147 0.33 -0.91 14.54
N ALA A 148 -0.23 -0.64 13.36
CA ALA A 148 0.45 0.11 12.31
C ALA A 148 0.73 1.57 12.71
N VAL A 149 -0.19 2.23 13.44
CA VAL A 149 0.02 3.59 13.95
C VAL A 149 1.17 3.64 14.96
N LYS A 150 1.26 2.63 15.84
CA LYS A 150 2.31 2.53 16.87
C LYS A 150 3.67 2.05 16.35
N ASP A 151 3.79 1.70 15.07
CA ASP A 151 5.04 1.20 14.52
C ASP A 151 6.06 2.33 14.30
N GLU A 152 6.89 2.57 15.29
CA GLU A 152 7.93 3.60 15.28
C GLU A 152 9.14 3.25 14.40
N LEU A 153 9.33 1.97 14.03
CA LEU A 153 10.45 1.49 13.20
C LEU A 153 10.29 1.86 11.72
N CYS A 154 9.06 2.09 11.23
CA CYS A 154 8.80 2.47 9.84
C CYS A 154 9.25 3.88 9.45
N ARG A 155 9.78 4.68 10.39
CA ARG A 155 10.20 6.08 10.19
C ARG A 155 11.37 6.29 9.22
N GLN A 156 11.98 5.24 8.67
CA GLN A 156 13.08 5.37 7.72
C GLN A 156 12.72 4.96 6.27
N ASN A 157 11.82 3.99 6.08
CA ASN A 157 11.58 3.38 4.76
C ASN A 157 10.13 3.44 4.26
N ASN A 158 9.14 3.60 5.14
CA ASN A 158 7.72 3.58 4.76
C ASN A 158 6.95 4.72 5.47
N LEU A 159 7.40 5.97 5.25
CA LEU A 159 6.88 7.16 5.93
C LEU A 159 5.36 7.36 5.78
N TYR A 160 4.75 6.83 4.73
CA TYR A 160 3.31 6.95 4.48
C TYR A 160 2.47 5.97 5.31
N VAL A 161 3.05 4.92 5.91
CA VAL A 161 2.28 3.87 6.59
C VAL A 161 1.50 4.40 7.79
N GLN A 162 2.14 5.13 8.68
CA GLN A 162 1.50 5.70 9.87
C GLN A 162 0.36 6.68 9.53
N PRO A 163 0.55 7.69 8.64
CA PRO A 163 -0.54 8.60 8.30
C PRO A 163 -1.69 7.87 7.57
N TYR A 164 -1.40 6.90 6.70
CA TYR A 164 -2.46 6.09 6.08
C TYR A 164 -3.20 5.21 7.09
N ALA A 165 -2.50 4.64 8.09
CA ALA A 165 -3.13 3.88 9.16
C ALA A 165 -4.02 4.76 10.05
N CYS A 166 -3.56 5.97 10.39
CA CYS A 166 -4.37 6.97 11.10
C CYS A 166 -5.63 7.33 10.31
N TYR A 167 -5.50 7.52 8.99
CA TYR A 167 -6.63 7.77 8.11
C TYR A 167 -7.63 6.61 8.09
N GLU A 168 -7.17 5.37 7.85
CA GLU A 168 -8.07 4.21 7.76
C GLU A 168 -8.77 3.91 9.09
N LEU A 169 -8.04 3.99 10.21
CA LEU A 169 -8.61 3.86 11.55
C LEU A 169 -9.58 5.00 11.84
N GLY A 170 -9.22 6.23 11.48
CA GLY A 170 -10.07 7.40 11.58
C GLY A 170 -11.42 7.17 10.91
N CYS A 171 -11.42 6.74 9.65
CA CYS A 171 -12.62 6.40 8.90
C CYS A 171 -13.47 5.32 9.59
N LEU A 172 -12.87 4.22 10.08
CA LEU A 172 -13.63 3.18 10.79
C LEU A 172 -14.30 3.68 12.07
N LEU A 173 -13.66 4.62 12.77
CA LEU A 173 -14.23 5.22 13.98
C LEU A 173 -15.32 6.26 13.69
N LEU A 174 -15.41 6.77 12.45
CA LEU A 174 -16.51 7.65 12.06
C LEU A 174 -17.83 6.89 11.88
N ASP A 175 -17.75 5.58 11.59
CA ASP A 175 -18.94 4.74 11.37
C ASP A 175 -19.76 4.51 12.65
N LYS A 176 -19.17 4.76 13.84
CA LYS A 176 -19.84 4.60 15.15
C LYS A 176 -19.99 5.96 15.85
N PRO A 177 -21.20 6.34 16.31
CA PRO A 177 -21.45 7.65 16.93
C PRO A 177 -20.53 7.95 18.12
N GLU A 178 -20.28 6.94 18.94
CA GLU A 178 -19.48 7.03 20.17
C GLU A 178 -18.00 7.33 19.90
N THR A 179 -17.50 6.99 18.71
CA THR A 179 -16.07 7.12 18.38
C THR A 179 -15.76 8.23 17.39
N VAL A 180 -16.77 9.00 16.94
CA VAL A 180 -16.61 10.08 15.94
C VAL A 180 -15.54 11.10 16.35
N ALA A 181 -15.53 11.54 17.61
CA ALA A 181 -14.54 12.51 18.09
C ALA A 181 -13.10 11.98 17.98
N ARG A 182 -12.90 10.70 18.32
CA ARG A 182 -11.59 10.02 18.18
C ARG A 182 -11.21 9.85 16.71
N GLY A 183 -12.18 9.45 15.88
CA GLY A 183 -11.97 9.33 14.43
C GLY A 183 -11.53 10.65 13.80
N ARG A 184 -12.21 11.76 14.13
CA ARG A 184 -11.84 13.11 13.68
C ARG A 184 -10.44 13.51 14.14
N THR A 185 -10.07 13.20 15.38
CA THR A 185 -8.73 13.50 15.92
C THR A 185 -7.65 12.77 15.11
N LEU A 186 -7.85 11.48 14.81
CA LEU A 186 -6.91 10.70 13.98
C LEU A 186 -6.79 11.24 12.55
N LEU A 187 -7.89 11.71 11.96
CA LEU A 187 -7.86 12.32 10.63
C LEU A 187 -7.06 13.64 10.60
N LEU A 188 -7.16 14.45 11.66
CA LEU A 188 -6.35 15.66 11.81
C LEU A 188 -4.89 15.31 12.06
N GLN A 189 -4.62 14.34 12.94
CA GLN A 189 -3.28 13.82 13.19
C GLN A 189 -2.60 13.36 11.89
N ALA A 190 -3.31 12.58 11.05
CA ALA A 190 -2.81 12.10 9.77
C ALA A 190 -2.43 13.23 8.79
N LYS A 191 -3.05 14.41 8.95
CA LYS A 191 -2.85 15.59 8.09
C LYS A 191 -1.78 16.54 8.63
N GLU A 192 -1.66 16.68 9.94
CA GLU A 192 -0.87 17.74 10.58
C GLU A 192 0.47 17.23 11.12
N ASP A 193 0.53 15.98 11.60
CA ASP A 193 1.72 15.45 12.29
C ASP A 193 2.70 14.74 11.34
N TYR A 194 2.34 14.55 10.08
CA TYR A 194 3.13 13.81 9.08
C TYR A 194 3.32 14.64 7.81
N SER A 195 4.53 14.61 7.23
CA SER A 195 4.84 15.31 5.99
C SER A 195 6.00 14.63 5.24
N GLY A 196 6.15 14.93 3.94
CA GLY A 196 7.29 14.50 3.13
C GLY A 196 7.26 13.01 2.74
N TYR A 197 6.08 12.38 2.76
CA TYR A 197 5.91 10.97 2.42
C TYR A 197 5.29 10.77 1.03
N ASP A 198 5.49 9.57 0.47
CA ASP A 198 4.93 9.24 -0.85
C ASP A 198 3.39 9.27 -0.81
N PHE A 199 2.79 9.93 -1.81
CA PHE A 199 1.33 10.09 -1.96
C PHE A 199 0.63 10.96 -0.90
N GLU A 200 1.34 11.84 -0.21
CA GLU A 200 0.78 12.81 0.77
C GLU A 200 -0.42 13.60 0.24
N ASN A 201 -0.30 14.25 -0.92
CA ASN A 201 -1.40 15.01 -1.53
C ASN A 201 -2.64 14.14 -1.76
N ARG A 202 -2.45 12.86 -2.11
CA ARG A 202 -3.55 11.92 -2.32
C ARG A 202 -4.24 11.58 -1.00
N LEU A 203 -3.48 11.44 0.08
CA LEU A 203 -4.05 11.23 1.41
C LEU A 203 -4.81 12.46 1.89
N HIS A 204 -4.26 13.67 1.71
CA HIS A 204 -4.91 14.92 2.08
C HIS A 204 -6.28 15.10 1.42
N VAL A 205 -6.40 14.80 0.13
CA VAL A 205 -7.70 14.82 -0.58
C VAL A 205 -8.70 13.84 0.06
N ARG A 206 -8.25 12.65 0.44
CA ARG A 206 -9.09 11.64 1.10
C ARG A 206 -9.53 12.07 2.50
N ILE A 207 -8.62 12.65 3.29
CA ILE A 207 -8.92 13.20 4.61
C ILE A 207 -9.95 14.33 4.49
N HIS A 208 -9.75 15.25 3.53
CA HIS A 208 -10.70 16.32 3.27
C HIS A 208 -12.09 15.79 2.94
N ALA A 209 -12.19 14.80 2.04
CA ALA A 209 -13.47 14.18 1.68
C ALA A 209 -14.15 13.54 2.90
N ALA A 210 -13.41 12.79 3.73
CA ALA A 210 -13.94 12.17 4.94
C ALA A 210 -14.40 13.19 6.00
N LEU A 211 -13.69 14.32 6.14
CA LEU A 211 -14.09 15.39 7.05
C LEU A 211 -15.28 16.20 6.52
N ALA A 212 -15.41 16.34 5.20
CA ALA A 212 -16.53 17.03 4.57
C ALA A 212 -17.84 16.24 4.75
N SER A 213 -17.82 14.93 4.54
CA SER A 213 -19.02 14.08 4.72
C SER A 213 -19.57 14.11 6.16
N LEU A 214 -18.72 14.37 7.17
CA LEU A 214 -19.18 14.56 8.54
C LEU A 214 -19.93 15.88 8.77
N ARG A 215 -19.55 16.95 8.05
CA ARG A 215 -20.19 18.26 8.17
C ARG A 215 -21.59 18.26 7.57
N GLU A 216 -21.82 17.45 6.55
CA GLU A 216 -23.14 17.29 5.92
C GLU A 216 -24.12 16.51 6.82
N LEU A 217 -23.62 15.67 7.74
CA LEU A 217 -24.44 14.88 8.67
C LEU A 217 -24.84 15.63 9.94
N VAL A 218 -24.30 16.82 10.19
CA VAL A 218 -24.67 17.70 11.31
C VAL A 218 -25.28 18.97 10.73
N PRO A 219 -26.62 19.07 10.59
CA PRO A 219 -27.26 20.34 10.27
C PRO A 219 -26.90 21.34 11.38
N GLN A 220 -26.53 22.56 10.99
CA GLN A 220 -26.25 23.68 11.91
C GLN A 220 -27.47 24.03 12.76
#